data_AF-A0A151SEY6-F1
#
_entry.id   AF-A0A151SEY6-F1
#
_cell.length_a   1.000
_cell.length_b   1.000
_cell.length_c   1.000
_cell.angle_alpha   90.00
_cell.angle_beta   90.00
_cell.angle_gamma   90.00
#
_symmetry.space_group_name_H-M   'P 1'
#
loop_
_entity.id
_entity.type
_entity.pdbx_description
1 polymer ?
#
loop_
_entity_poly.entity_id
_entity_poly.type
_entity_poly.pdbx_seq_one_letter_code
_entity_poly.pdbx_strand_id
1 'polypeptide(L)' 'MIGAANAGYRAIAFDFRGYGLSNNPAETEKANLLDLVDDVVGRLDSLSIRKAWNNKCYEYDNIKFL' A
#
# COMPACT_ATOMS: atom_id res chain seq x y z
N MET A 1 2.23 6.35 -13.17
CA MET A 1 0.96 5.58 -13.23
C MET A 1 -0.02 6.07 -14.32
N ILE A 2 0.48 6.57 -15.45
CA ILE A 2 -0.37 7.16 -16.51
C ILE A 2 -1.07 6.07 -17.34
N GLY A 3 -0.36 5.00 -17.72
CA GLY A 3 -0.94 3.91 -18.52
C GLY A 3 -2.15 3.25 -17.84
N ALA A 4 -2.05 2.97 -16.53
CA ALA A 4 -3.15 2.40 -15.75
C ALA A 4 -4.35 3.35 -15.64
N ALA A 5 -4.12 4.65 -15.43
CA ALA A 5 -5.19 5.64 -15.42
C ALA A 5 -5.90 5.74 -16.77
N ASN A 6 -5.14 5.76 -17.88
CA ASN A 6 -5.69 5.78 -19.24
C ASN A 6 -6.47 4.51 -19.59
N ALA A 7 -6.15 3.38 -18.95
CA ALA A 7 -6.89 2.12 -19.08
C ALA A 7 -8.17 2.08 -18.23
N GLY A 8 -8.53 3.17 -17.54
CA GLY A 8 -9.77 3.28 -16.76
C GLY A 8 -9.67 2.84 -15.29
N TYR A 9 -8.46 2.60 -14.77
CA TYR A 9 -8.26 2.27 -13.35
C TYR A 9 -8.04 3.53 -12.50
N ARG A 10 -8.51 3.50 -11.25
CA ARG A 10 -8.09 4.47 -10.22
C ARG A 10 -6.67 4.12 -9.76
N ALA A 11 -5.67 4.58 -10.51
CA ALA A 11 -4.27 4.32 -10.19
C ALA A 11 -3.78 5.23 -9.06
N ILE A 12 -3.20 4.64 -8.00
CA ILE A 12 -2.65 5.35 -6.85
C ILE A 12 -1.18 4.96 -6.73
N ALA A 13 -0.29 5.95 -6.76
CA ALA A 13 1.13 5.79 -6.45
C ALA A 13 1.42 6.64 -5.21
N PHE A 14 1.94 6.01 -4.17
CA PHE A 14 2.38 6.69 -2.96
C PHE A 14 3.87 6.43 -2.76
N ASP A 15 4.57 7.41 -2.18
CA ASP A 15 5.96 7.22 -1.80
C ASP A 15 6.01 6.48 -0.46
N PHE A 16 6.85 5.44 -0.35
CA PHE A 16 7.11 4.78 0.92
C PHE A 16 7.96 5.68 1.84
N ARG A 17 7.96 5.40 3.14
CA ARG A 17 8.83 6.05 4.13
C ARG A 17 10.27 6.03 3.63
N GLY A 18 10.98 7.14 3.73
CA GLY A 18 12.35 7.23 3.23
C GLY A 18 12.50 7.63 1.76
N TYR A 19 11.39 7.80 1.01
CA TYR A 19 11.42 8.11 -0.42
C TYR A 19 10.55 9.31 -0.79
N GLY A 20 10.96 10.01 -1.85
CA GLY A 20 10.18 11.07 -2.48
C GLY A 20 9.75 12.16 -1.49
N LEU A 21 8.44 12.39 -1.38
CA LEU A 21 7.84 13.38 -0.48
C LEU A 21 7.35 12.78 0.85
N SER A 22 7.51 11.48 1.05
CA SER A 22 7.14 10.82 2.30
C SER A 22 8.19 11.07 3.37
N ASN A 23 7.76 11.01 4.64
CA ASN A 23 8.66 11.25 5.77
C ASN A 23 9.82 10.24 5.78
N ASN A 24 11.02 10.74 6.05
CA ASN A 24 12.19 9.91 6.29
C ASN A 24 12.15 9.42 7.75
N PRO A 25 12.15 8.09 8.00
CA PRO A 25 12.19 7.59 9.35
C PRO A 25 13.53 7.96 9.99
N ALA A 26 13.49 8.34 11.27
CA ALA A 26 14.70 8.68 12.03
C ALA A 26 15.57 7.46 12.32
N GLU A 27 14.97 6.28 12.33
CA GLU A 27 15.58 4.99 12.63
C GLU A 27 15.55 4.10 11.39
N THR A 28 16.64 3.40 11.10
CA THR A 28 16.79 2.57 9.89
C THR A 28 15.84 1.37 9.86
N GLU A 29 15.44 0.90 11.03
CA GLU A 29 14.56 -0.24 11.25
C GLU A 29 13.08 0.08 11.02
N LYS A 30 12.70 1.37 10.92
CA LYS A 30 11.31 1.86 10.72
C LYS A 30 10.95 2.13 9.25
N ALA A 31 11.65 1.46 8.34
CA ALA A 31 11.31 1.35 6.91
C ALA A 31 11.39 -0.11 6.46
N ASN A 32 10.98 -1.03 7.33
CA ASN A 32 10.98 -2.45 7.01
C ASN A 32 9.72 -2.87 6.25
N LEU A 33 9.64 -4.15 5.88
CA LEU A 33 8.52 -4.68 5.09
C LEU A 33 7.18 -4.62 5.85
N LEU A 34 7.17 -4.79 7.17
CA LEU A 34 5.96 -4.69 7.98
C LEU A 34 5.46 -3.24 8.04
N ASP A 35 6.37 -2.27 8.14
CA ASP A 35 6.01 -0.85 8.06
C ASP A 35 5.37 -0.48 6.71
N LEU A 36 5.80 -1.12 5.63
CA LEU A 36 5.18 -0.98 4.30
C LEU A 36 3.76 -1.57 4.27
N VAL A 37 3.54 -2.73 4.89
CA VAL A 37 2.21 -3.33 4.99
C VAL A 37 1.27 -2.40 5.76
N ASP A 38 1.72 -1.88 6.90
CA ASP A 38 0.94 -0.94 7.72
C ASP A 38 0.60 0.34 6.95
N ASP A 39 1.55 0.88 6.17
CA ASP A 39 1.29 2.04 5.31
C ASP A 39 0.27 1.75 4.22
N VAL A 40 0.34 0.59 3.58
CA VAL A 40 -0.61 0.21 2.54
C VAL A 40 -2.01 0.09 3.15
N VAL A 41 -2.15 -0.61 4.27
CA VAL A 41 -3.45 -0.76 4.96
C VAL A 41 -3.99 0.60 5.39
N GLY A 42 -3.19 1.42 6.09
CA GLY A 42 -3.61 2.75 6.52
C GLY A 42 -3.94 3.69 5.35
N ARG A 43 -3.21 3.57 4.22
CA ARG A 43 -3.51 4.34 3.01
C ARG A 43 -4.83 3.92 2.38
N LEU A 44 -5.12 2.62 2.31
CA LEU A 44 -6.40 2.13 1.79
C LEU A 44 -7.56 2.55 2.71
N ASP A 45 -7.40 2.43 4.02
CA ASP A 45 -8.41 2.83 5.02
C ASP A 45 -8.70 4.33 4.96
N SER A 46 -7.67 5.18 4.93
CA SER A 46 -7.85 6.65 4.82
C SER A 46 -8.54 7.08 3.52
N LEU A 47 -8.46 6.27 2.46
CA LEU A 47 -9.15 6.49 1.19
C LEU A 47 -10.48 5.74 1.09
N SER A 48 -10.90 5.05 2.16
CA SER A 48 -12.11 4.20 2.21
C SER A 48 -12.15 3.12 1.11
N ILE A 49 -10.99 2.57 0.76
CA ILE A 49 -10.85 1.52 -0.26
C ILE A 49 -10.83 0.15 0.42
N ARG A 50 -11.94 -0.60 0.33
CA ARG A 50 -12.00 -1.96 0.90
C ARG A 50 -11.21 -3.01 0.12
N LYS A 51 -10.97 -2.81 -1.18
CA LYS A 51 -10.24 -3.74 -2.05
C LYS A 51 -9.57 -2.97 -3.18
N ALA A 52 -8.28 -3.24 -3.41
CA ALA A 52 -7.50 -2.51 -4.41
C ALA A 52 -7.66 -3.04 -5.85
N TRP A 53 -8.04 -4.30 -6.04
CA TRP A 53 -8.22 -4.91 -7.37
C TRP A 53 -9.22 -6.08 -7.38
N ASN A 54 -9.90 -6.30 -8.52
CA ASN A 54 -10.83 -7.40 -8.74
C ASN A 54 -10.18 -8.57 -9.47
N ASN A 55 -9.58 -9.51 -8.73
CA ASN A 55 -9.43 -10.91 -9.11
C ASN A 55 -9.96 -11.76 -7.93
N LYS A 56 -10.25 -13.05 -8.16
CA LYS A 56 -10.56 -14.00 -7.08
C LYS A 56 -9.55 -13.77 -5.96
N CYS A 57 -10.04 -13.45 -4.76
CA CYS A 57 -9.21 -13.57 -3.59
C CYS A 57 -8.76 -15.03 -3.61
N TYR A 58 -7.47 -15.32 -3.80
CA TYR A 58 -6.97 -16.53 -3.19
C TYR A 58 -7.28 -16.34 -1.71
N GLU A 59 -8.10 -17.22 -1.19
CA GLU A 59 -8.48 -17.21 0.21
C GLU A 59 -7.20 -17.56 0.98
N TYR A 60 -6.42 -16.52 1.29
CA TYR A 60 -5.30 -16.63 2.22
C TYR A 60 -5.90 -16.63 3.61
N ASP A 61 -6.63 -17.70 3.94
CA ASP A 61 -7.30 -17.92 5.22
C ASP A 61 -6.34 -17.94 6.43
N ASN A 62 -5.03 -17.74 6.22
CA ASN A 62 -4.04 -17.78 7.29
C ASN A 62 -2.82 -16.87 7.05
N ILE A 63 -3.01 -15.63 6.56
CA ILE A 63 -2.01 -14.59 6.88
C ILE A 63 -2.54 -13.79 8.06
N LYS A 64 -2.39 -14.36 9.26
CA LYS A 64 -2.25 -13.52 10.45
C LYS A 64 -0.89 -12.87 10.33
N PHE A 65 -0.85 -11.56 10.13
CA PHE A 65 0.32 -10.78 10.49
C PHE A 65 0.39 -10.78 12.04
N LEU A 66 0.99 -11.84 12.57
CA LEU A 66 1.54 -11.94 13.92
C LEU A 66 2.97 -12.46 13.77
#